data_AF-A0A7Y9NDZ5-F1
#
_entry.id   AF-A0A7Y9NDZ5-F1
#
_cell.length_a   1.000
_cell.length_b   1.000
_cell.length_c   1.000
_cell.angle_alpha   90.00
_cell.angle_beta   90.00
_cell.angle_gamma   90.00
#
_symmetry.space_group_name_H-M   'P 1'
#
loop_
_entity.id
_entity.type
_entity.pdbx_description
1 polymer ?
#
loop_
_entity_poly.entity_id
_entity_poly.type
_entity_poly.pdbx_seq_one_letter_code
_entity_poly.pdbx_strand_id
1 'polypeptide(L)'
;MEPIDLLGWAATAVLIATLWRQIWKQWTADDAQAVSTWLFVGQITASVLFIAYSAATGSIVFVVTNSLILLTAVAGQCLSWIKRKRAGK
;
A
#
# COMPACT_ATOMS: atom_id res chain seq x y z
N MET A 1 4.68 24.21 -9.99
CA MET A 1 5.14 22.89 -9.54
C MET A 1 6.60 22.83 -9.86
N GLU A 2 7.43 22.72 -8.83
CA GLU A 2 8.87 22.62 -9.01
C GLU A 2 9.20 21.29 -9.73
N PRO A 3 10.29 21.19 -10.51
CA PRO A 3 10.68 19.93 -11.16
C PRO A 3 10.78 18.74 -10.20
N ILE A 4 11.10 19.01 -8.93
CA ILE A 4 11.14 18.02 -7.85
C ILE A 4 9.75 17.45 -7.51
N ASP A 5 8.70 18.26 -7.60
CA ASP A 5 7.32 17.82 -7.34
C ASP A 5 6.84 16.87 -8.44
N LEU A 6 7.17 17.16 -9.69
CA LEU A 6 6.85 16.32 -10.84
C LEU A 6 7.47 14.93 -10.73
N LEU A 7 8.73 14.85 -10.28
CA LEU A 7 9.40 13.58 -10.01
C LEU A 7 8.71 12.80 -8.89
N GLY A 8 8.29 13.50 -7.83
CA GLY A 8 7.52 12.90 -6.74
C GLY A 8 6.18 12.32 -7.19
N TRP A 9 5.44 13.05 -8.04
CA TRP A 9 4.18 12.58 -8.63
C TRP A 9 4.39 11.42 -9.60
N ALA A 10 5.43 11.44 -10.43
CA ALA A 10 5.77 10.33 -11.31
C ALA A 10 6.10 9.05 -10.52
N ALA A 11 6.92 9.17 -9.46
CA ALA A 11 7.21 8.06 -8.55
C ALA A 11 5.93 7.52 -7.89
N THR A 12 5.03 8.42 -7.47
CA THR A 12 3.73 8.07 -6.89
C THR A 12 2.85 7.30 -7.88
N ALA A 13 2.79 7.74 -9.15
CA ALA A 13 2.01 7.07 -10.19
C ALA A 13 2.53 5.65 -10.47
N VAL A 14 3.85 5.49 -10.60
CA VAL A 14 4.48 4.17 -10.77
C VAL A 14 4.21 3.28 -9.56
N LEU A 15 4.31 3.82 -8.34
CA LEU A 15 4.03 3.08 -7.13
C LEU A 15 2.57 2.60 -7.06
N ILE A 16 1.60 3.46 -7.35
CA ILE A 16 0.19 3.07 -7.36
C ILE A 16 -0.06 1.97 -8.40
N ALA A 17 0.50 2.11 -9.61
CA ALA A 17 0.33 1.12 -10.68
C ALA A 17 0.86 -0.25 -10.26
N THR A 18 2.00 -0.30 -9.56
CA THR A 18 2.58 -1.55 -9.07
C THR A 18 1.78 -2.16 -7.92
N LEU A 19 1.31 -1.37 -6.96
CA LEU A 19 0.46 -1.83 -5.85
C LEU A 19 -0.89 -2.35 -6.35
N TRP A 20 -1.50 -1.66 -7.32
CA TRP A 20 -2.73 -2.11 -7.97
C TRP A 20 -2.54 -3.49 -8.62
N ARG A 21 -1.45 -3.67 -9.37
CA ARG A 21 -1.11 -4.96 -9.98
C ARG A 21 -0.89 -6.05 -8.93
N GLN A 22 -0.30 -5.71 -7.79
CA GLN A 22 -0.10 -6.65 -6.68
C GLN A 22 -1.43 -7.11 -6.08
N ILE A 23 -2.35 -6.18 -5.79
CA ILE A 23 -3.70 -6.50 -5.27
C ILE A 23 -4.47 -7.36 -6.27
N TRP A 24 -4.45 -6.99 -7.55
CA TRP A 24 -5.14 -7.74 -8.59
C TRP A 24 -4.63 -9.19 -8.68
N LYS A 25 -3.29 -9.38 -8.65
CA LYS A 25 -2.70 -10.72 -8.63
C LYS A 25 -3.08 -11.52 -7.38
N GLN A 26 -3.12 -10.89 -6.19
CA GLN A 26 -3.56 -11.55 -4.96
C GLN A 26 -5.04 -11.97 -5.00
N TRP A 27 -5.87 -11.18 -5.67
CA TRP A 27 -7.29 -11.46 -5.84
C TRP A 27 -7.54 -12.64 -6.78
N THR A 28 -6.83 -12.70 -7.91
CA THR A 28 -7.00 -13.75 -8.94
C THR A 28 -6.24 -15.04 -8.64
N ALA A 29 -5.21 -15.04 -7.80
CA ALA A 29 -4.47 -16.27 -7.49
C ALA A 29 -5.32 -17.30 -6.71
N ASP A 30 -5.43 -18.53 -7.20
CA ASP A 30 -6.22 -19.59 -6.56
C ASP A 30 -5.60 -20.07 -5.24
N ASP A 31 -4.29 -20.28 -5.22
CA ASP A 31 -3.54 -20.50 -3.99
C ASP A 31 -3.15 -19.17 -3.38
N ALA A 32 -3.70 -18.89 -2.21
CA ALA A 32 -3.19 -17.83 -1.35
C ALA A 32 -1.80 -18.22 -0.84
N GLN A 33 -0.77 -18.15 -1.70
CA GLN A 33 0.61 -18.05 -1.24
C GLN A 33 0.63 -16.89 -0.26
N ALA A 34 0.75 -17.24 1.01
CA ALA A 34 0.48 -16.36 2.12
C ALA A 34 1.46 -15.19 2.09
N VAL A 35 1.04 -14.09 1.45
CA VAL A 35 1.71 -12.82 1.62
C VAL A 35 1.65 -12.54 3.11
N SER A 36 2.83 -12.45 3.73
CA SER A 36 2.95 -12.45 5.18
C SER A 36 2.11 -11.30 5.75
N THR A 37 1.17 -11.64 6.65
CA THR A 37 0.39 -10.65 7.42
C THR A 37 1.30 -9.57 8.02
N TRP A 38 2.52 -9.98 8.43
CA TRP A 38 3.52 -9.09 8.99
C TRP A 38 4.02 -8.02 8.00
N LEU A 39 4.07 -8.32 6.71
CA LEU A 39 4.45 -7.33 5.70
C LEU A 39 3.42 -6.20 5.64
N PHE A 40 2.13 -6.54 5.67
CA PHE A 40 1.07 -5.52 5.67
C PHE A 40 1.03 -4.72 6.97
N VAL A 41 1.19 -5.37 8.13
CA VAL A 41 1.26 -4.66 9.42
C VAL A 41 2.45 -3.69 9.44
N GLY A 42 3.62 -4.12 8.95
CA GLY A 42 4.79 -3.27 8.80
C GLY A 42 4.54 -2.09 7.86
N GLN A 43 3.93 -2.32 6.68
CA GLN A 43 3.59 -1.25 5.75
C GLN A 43 2.56 -0.27 6.32
N ILE A 44 1.51 -0.76 6.98
CA ILE A 44 0.51 0.10 7.66
C ILE A 44 1.21 1.00 8.68
N THR A 45 2.04 0.42 9.55
CA THR A 45 2.77 1.16 10.59
C THR A 45 3.71 2.20 9.97
N ALA A 46 4.51 1.79 8.98
CA ALA A 46 5.44 2.67 8.29
C ALA A 46 4.71 3.82 7.56
N SER A 47 3.62 3.52 6.85
CA SER A 47 2.84 4.53 6.14
C SER A 47 2.21 5.53 7.09
N VAL A 48 1.68 5.11 8.24
CA VAL A 48 1.16 6.03 9.27
C VAL A 48 2.27 6.96 9.78
N LEU A 49 3.45 6.41 10.10
CA LEU A 49 4.60 7.22 10.55
C LEU A 49 5.06 8.21 9.47
N PHE A 50 5.15 7.78 8.21
CA PHE A 50 5.53 8.65 7.11
C PHE A 50 4.48 9.72 6.81
N ILE A 51 3.18 9.43 6.92
CA ILE A 51 2.12 10.44 6.80
C ILE A 51 2.29 11.50 7.90
N ALA A 52 2.44 11.09 9.16
CA ALA A 52 2.61 12.02 10.27
C ALA A 52 3.86 12.90 10.09
N TYR A 53 5.00 12.29 9.72
CA TYR A 53 6.24 13.01 9.44
C TYR A 53 6.09 13.98 8.26
N SER A 54 5.59 13.50 7.12
CA SER A 54 5.50 14.33 5.90
C SER A 54 4.45 15.44 6.01
N ALA A 55 3.39 15.24 6.79
CA ALA A 55 2.45 16.31 7.13
C ALA A 55 3.13 17.39 7.98
N ALA A 56 3.95 17.00 8.96
CA ALA A 56 4.73 17.93 9.78
C ALA A 56 5.81 18.68 8.99
N THR A 57 6.42 18.05 7.97
CA THR A 57 7.43 18.69 7.10
C THR A 57 6.85 19.39 5.86
N GLY A 58 5.52 19.40 5.67
CA GLY A 58 4.86 20.04 4.53
C GLY A 58 5.03 19.32 3.18
N SER A 59 5.45 18.06 3.18
CA SER A 59 5.73 17.27 1.98
C SER A 59 4.48 16.58 1.44
N ILE A 60 3.61 17.32 0.74
CA ILE A 60 2.31 16.85 0.25
C ILE A 60 2.40 15.58 -0.61
N VAL A 61 3.41 15.48 -1.49
CA VAL A 61 3.59 14.27 -2.31
C VAL A 61 3.74 13.04 -1.41
N PHE A 62 4.62 13.08 -0.40
CA PHE A 62 4.84 11.97 0.52
C PHE A 62 3.60 11.63 1.35
N VAL A 63 2.80 12.62 1.75
CA VAL A 63 1.52 12.39 2.43
C VAL A 63 0.57 11.58 1.55
N VAL A 64 0.42 12.01 0.28
CA VAL A 64 -0.46 11.33 -0.69
C VAL A 64 0.04 9.93 -1.00
N THR A 65 1.33 9.77 -1.30
CA THR A 65 1.93 8.47 -1.61
C THR A 65 1.73 7.48 -0.47
N ASN A 66 2.06 7.87 0.78
CA ASN A 66 1.94 6.97 1.92
C ASN A 66 0.48 6.68 2.30
N SER A 67 -0.44 7.63 2.08
CA SER A 67 -1.87 7.37 2.26
C SER A 67 -2.37 6.29 1.28
N LEU A 68 -1.88 6.30 0.04
CA LEU A 68 -2.24 5.28 -0.94
C LEU A 68 -1.61 3.92 -0.62
N ILE A 69 -0.34 3.89 -0.19
CA ILE A 69 0.29 2.66 0.31
C ILE A 69 -0.53 2.09 1.48
N LEU A 70 -0.92 2.92 2.44
CA LEU A 70 -1.73 2.52 3.59
C LEU A 70 -3.04 1.87 3.14
N LEU A 71 -3.79 2.50 2.23
CA LEU A 71 -5.04 1.94 1.69
C LEU A 71 -4.80 0.57 1.02
N THR A 72 -3.74 0.44 0.23
CA THR A 72 -3.43 -0.82 -0.45
C THR A 72 -3.03 -1.92 0.52
N ALA A 73 -2.28 -1.58 1.58
CA ALA A 73 -1.87 -2.53 2.60
C ALA A 73 -3.07 -3.03 3.42
N VAL A 74 -4.01 -2.14 3.76
CA VAL A 74 -5.27 -2.50 4.42
C VAL A 74 -6.11 -3.41 3.52
N ALA A 75 -6.26 -3.08 2.23
CA ALA A 75 -7.01 -3.91 1.28
C ALA A 75 -6.41 -5.32 1.13
N GLY A 76 -5.09 -5.42 0.96
CA GLY A 76 -4.38 -6.70 0.87
C GLY A 76 -4.49 -7.55 2.15
N GLN A 77 -4.42 -6.90 3.32
CA GLN A 77 -4.60 -7.55 4.61
C GLN A 77 -6.04 -8.09 4.79
N CYS A 78 -7.06 -7.29 4.45
CA CYS A 78 -8.46 -7.69 4.48
C CYS A 78 -8.73 -8.87 3.55
N LEU A 79 -8.24 -8.81 2.31
CA LEU A 79 -8.41 -9.89 1.33
C LEU A 79 -7.76 -11.18 1.82
N SER A 80 -6.54 -11.09 2.35
CA SER A 80 -5.81 -12.23 2.92
C SER A 80 -6.53 -12.86 4.10
N TRP A 81 -7.20 -12.06 4.93
CA TRP A 81 -8.02 -12.55 6.05
C TRP A 81 -9.30 -13.25 5.58
N ILE A 82 -9.99 -12.68 4.59
CA ILE A 82 -11.21 -13.28 4.01
C ILE A 82 -10.88 -14.63 3.36
N LYS A 83 -9.80 -14.72 2.56
CA LYS A 83 -9.40 -15.98 1.91
C LYS A 83 -9.05 -17.06 2.95
N ARG A 84 -8.30 -16.71 4.01
CA ARG A 84 -8.00 -17.64 5.11
C ARG A 84 -9.24 -18.14 5.83
N LYS A 85 -10.23 -17.26 6.08
CA LYS A 85 -11.52 -17.67 6.65
C LYS A 85 -12.32 -18.61 5.75
N ARG A 86 -12.22 -18.48 4.42
CA ARG A 86 -12.90 -19.37 3.46
C ARG A 86 -12.22 -20.72 3.30
N ALA A 87 -10.89 -20.78 3.40
CA ALA A 87 -10.13 -22.02 3.31
C ALA A 87 -10.16 -22.88 4.61
N GLY A 88 -10.61 -22.29 5.73
CA GLY A 88 -10.80 -22.99 7.01
C GLY A 88 -12.23 -23.50 7.27
N LYS A 89 -13.10 -23.52 6.25
CA LYS A 89 -14.38 -24.24 6.23
C LYS A 89 -14.26 -25.42 5.28
#